data_AF-C0QK74-F1
#
_entry.id   AF-C0QK74-F1
#
_cell.length_a   1.000
_cell.length_b   1.000
_cell.length_c   1.000
_cell.angle_alpha   90.00
_cell.angle_beta   90.00
_cell.angle_gamma   90.00
#
_symmetry.space_group_name_H-M   'P 1'
#
loop_
_entity.id
_entity.type
_entity.pdbx_description
1 polymer ?
#
loop_
_entity_poly.entity_id
_entity_poly.type
_entity_poly.pdbx_seq_one_letter_code
_entity_poly.pdbx_strand_id
1 'polypeptide(L)'
;MHLAYDNRGFTLIETLVAFMLLVISLTVIMQLFSGGLKSGRVSDDYQRAVLLAKEKMETVLLQKRLVETDMEEETDNGFKINISIRHFNIKKNDSETHGDSLIEQFLIIVDVGWSTGGSGKHYGISTVQNCQKGGADS
;
A
#
# COMPACT_ATOMS: atom_id res chain seq x y z
N MET A 1 -75.97 -25.56 -4.26
CA MET A 1 -75.46 -26.63 -3.39
C MET A 1 -73.94 -26.54 -3.40
N HIS A 2 -73.39 -26.18 -2.26
CA HIS A 2 -71.99 -25.85 -2.04
C HIS A 2 -71.16 -27.15 -2.10
N LEU A 3 -70.13 -27.21 -2.94
CA LEU A 3 -69.02 -28.15 -2.74
C LEU A 3 -67.73 -27.35 -2.75
N ALA A 4 -67.44 -26.82 -1.55
CA ALA A 4 -66.11 -26.51 -1.06
C ALA A 4 -65.31 -27.84 -0.99
N TYR A 5 -63.99 -27.92 -1.04
CA TYR A 5 -62.91 -27.00 -0.71
C TYR A 5 -61.65 -27.59 -1.37
N ASP A 6 -60.86 -26.80 -2.09
CA ASP A 6 -59.61 -27.26 -2.71
C ASP A 6 -58.53 -27.41 -1.61
N ASN A 7 -58.49 -28.58 -0.96
CA ASN A 7 -57.50 -28.93 0.05
C ASN A 7 -56.15 -29.28 -0.62
N ARG A 8 -55.50 -28.30 -1.24
CA ARG A 8 -54.10 -28.42 -1.65
C ARG A 8 -53.22 -28.16 -0.44
N GLY A 9 -52.85 -29.23 0.27
CA GLY A 9 -51.77 -29.15 1.26
C GLY A 9 -50.47 -28.72 0.60
N PHE A 10 -49.67 -27.90 1.30
CA PHE A 10 -48.32 -27.53 0.86
C PHE A 10 -47.53 -28.80 0.55
N THR A 11 -46.90 -28.83 -0.62
CA THR A 11 -46.13 -30.00 -1.04
C THR A 11 -44.82 -30.04 -0.25
N LEU A 12 -44.35 -31.23 0.12
CA LEU A 12 -43.04 -31.41 0.77
C LEU A 12 -41.90 -30.81 -0.08
N ILE A 13 -42.07 -30.84 -1.41
CA ILE A 13 -41.08 -30.27 -2.34
C ILE A 13 -41.03 -28.74 -2.25
N GLU A 14 -42.15 -28.07 -1.94
CA GLU A 14 -42.20 -26.61 -1.85
C GLU A 14 -41.42 -26.07 -0.66
N THR A 15 -41.59 -26.66 0.52
CA THR A 15 -40.80 -26.27 1.71
C THR A 15 -39.33 -26.61 1.54
N LEU A 16 -39.02 -27.72 0.86
CA LEU A 16 -37.65 -28.11 0.52
C LEU A 16 -37.01 -27.11 -0.46
N VAL A 17 -37.71 -26.71 -1.52
CA VAL A 17 -37.23 -25.71 -2.48
C VAL A 17 -37.06 -24.36 -1.81
N ALA A 18 -38.01 -23.93 -0.97
CA ALA A 18 -37.90 -22.69 -0.21
C ALA A 18 -36.66 -22.70 0.71
N PHE A 19 -36.40 -23.83 1.38
CA PHE A 19 -35.21 -23.98 2.23
C PHE A 19 -33.91 -23.99 1.40
N MET A 20 -33.90 -24.63 0.23
CA MET A 20 -32.74 -24.58 -0.67
C MET A 20 -32.43 -23.14 -1.10
N LEU A 21 -33.45 -22.38 -1.51
CA LEU A 21 -33.29 -20.97 -1.87
C LEU A 21 -32.80 -20.13 -0.69
N LEU A 22 -33.29 -20.40 0.52
CA LEU A 22 -32.79 -19.77 1.74
C LEU A 22 -31.30 -20.04 1.96
N VAL A 23 -30.86 -21.29 1.86
CA VAL A 23 -29.44 -21.65 2.07
C VAL A 23 -28.55 -21.05 0.99
N ILE A 24 -28.99 -21.07 -0.27
CA ILE A 24 -28.24 -20.48 -1.40
C ILE A 24 -28.09 -18.96 -1.19
N SER A 25 -29.20 -18.27 -0.89
CA SER A 25 -29.15 -16.83 -0.64
C SER A 25 -28.24 -16.45 0.52
N LEU A 26 -28.32 -17.18 1.64
CA LEU A 26 -27.43 -16.96 2.79
C LEU A 26 -25.96 -17.18 2.43
N THR A 27 -25.66 -18.21 1.64
CA THR A 27 -24.31 -18.52 1.18
C THR A 27 -23.75 -17.39 0.31
N VAL A 28 -24.55 -16.88 -0.64
CA VAL A 28 -24.15 -15.74 -1.49
C VAL A 28 -23.88 -14.49 -0.64
N ILE A 29 -24.74 -14.20 0.35
CA ILE A 29 -24.53 -13.08 1.27
C ILE A 29 -23.20 -13.24 2.02
N MET A 30 -22.93 -14.42 2.60
CA MET A 30 -21.67 -14.69 3.31
C MET A 30 -20.45 -14.54 2.40
N GLN A 31 -20.53 -14.99 1.15
CA GLN A 31 -19.46 -14.82 0.17
C GLN A 31 -19.20 -13.34 -0.16
N LEU A 32 -20.25 -12.54 -0.36
CA LEU A 32 -20.13 -11.10 -0.61
C LEU A 32 -19.49 -10.37 0.56
N PHE A 33 -19.93 -10.65 1.79
CA PHE A 33 -19.30 -10.09 3.00
C PHE A 33 -17.83 -10.49 3.11
N SER A 34 -17.51 -11.77 2.89
CA SER A 34 -16.14 -12.27 2.95
C SER A 34 -15.24 -11.60 1.90
N GLY A 35 -15.75 -11.41 0.68
CA GLY A 35 -15.07 -10.68 -0.38
C GLY A 35 -14.86 -9.20 -0.03
N GLY A 36 -15.88 -8.54 0.52
CA GLY A 36 -15.82 -7.16 0.97
C GLY A 36 -14.78 -6.93 2.07
N LEU A 37 -14.76 -7.78 3.09
CA LEU A 37 -13.77 -7.73 4.17
C LEU A 37 -12.33 -7.92 3.65
N LYS A 38 -12.14 -8.87 2.72
CA LYS A 38 -10.83 -9.08 2.08
C LYS A 38 -10.39 -7.85 1.29
N SER A 39 -11.30 -7.23 0.54
CA SER A 39 -11.02 -5.99 -0.21
C SER A 39 -10.67 -4.82 0.73
N GLY A 40 -11.40 -4.69 1.84
CA GLY A 40 -11.14 -3.67 2.85
C GLY A 40 -9.75 -3.80 3.48
N ARG A 41 -9.33 -5.02 3.82
CA ARG A 41 -7.99 -5.27 4.36
C ARG A 41 -6.88 -4.86 3.38
N VAL A 42 -7.03 -5.19 2.09
CA VAL A 42 -6.04 -4.79 1.07
C VAL A 42 -5.93 -3.26 0.97
N SER A 43 -7.06 -2.55 1.05
CA SER A 43 -7.07 -1.08 1.07
C SER A 43 -6.36 -0.52 2.30
N ASP A 44 -6.64 -1.07 3.48
CA ASP A 44 -6.01 -0.64 4.74
C ASP A 44 -4.49 -0.88 4.71
N ASP A 45 -4.04 -2.06 4.26
CA ASP A 45 -2.61 -2.37 4.11
C ASP A 45 -1.91 -1.34 3.20
N TYR A 46 -2.56 -0.97 2.09
CA TYR A 46 -2.03 0.03 1.16
C TYR A 46 -1.96 1.42 1.79
N GLN A 47 -3.01 1.86 2.48
CA GLN A 47 -3.03 3.16 3.16
C GLN A 47 -1.94 3.24 4.22
N ARG A 48 -1.72 2.16 4.98
CA ARG A 48 -0.63 2.06 5.96
C ARG A 48 0.73 2.11 5.30
N ALA A 49 0.95 1.39 4.19
CA ALA A 49 2.21 1.43 3.46
C ALA A 49 2.53 2.84 2.95
N VAL A 50 1.53 3.56 2.43
CA VAL A 50 1.67 4.96 1.98
C VAL A 50 2.02 5.87 3.14
N LEU A 51 1.37 5.70 4.30
CA LEU A 51 1.64 6.51 5.48
C LEU A 51 3.07 6.28 6.00
N LEU A 52 3.48 5.01 6.13
CA LEU A 52 4.84 4.63 6.54
C LEU A 52 5.89 5.20 5.59
N ALA A 53 5.68 5.10 4.28
CA ALA A 53 6.59 5.63 3.29
C ALA A 53 6.77 7.15 3.46
N LYS A 54 5.66 7.88 3.65
CA LYS A 54 5.67 9.33 3.85
C LYS A 54 6.34 9.74 5.15
N GLU A 55 6.03 9.06 6.25
CA GLU A 55 6.65 9.30 7.57
C GLU A 55 8.17 9.15 7.50
N LYS A 56 8.65 8.06 6.89
CA LYS A 56 10.08 7.80 6.75
C LYS A 56 10.75 8.81 5.82
N MET A 57 10.09 9.16 4.72
CA MET A 57 10.58 10.21 3.83
C MET A 57 10.72 11.55 4.56
N GLU A 58 9.71 11.97 5.32
CA GLU A 58 9.76 13.20 6.12
C GLU A 58 10.89 13.15 7.15
N THR A 59 11.05 12.01 7.83
CA THR A 59 12.14 11.80 8.80
C THR A 59 13.52 11.98 8.15
N VAL A 60 13.72 11.44 6.95
CA VAL A 60 14.98 11.60 6.19
C VAL A 60 15.16 13.05 5.74
N LEU A 61 14.11 13.70 5.25
CA LEU A 61 14.15 15.08 4.78
C LEU A 61 14.43 16.10 5.89
N LEU A 62 14.10 15.78 7.15
CA LEU A 62 14.44 16.61 8.31
C LEU A 62 15.94 16.56 8.67
N GLN A 63 16.71 15.62 8.11
CA GLN A 63 18.14 15.53 8.38
C GLN A 63 18.91 16.67 7.72
N LYS A 64 19.66 17.43 8.52
CA LYS A 64 20.43 18.61 8.06
C LYS A 64 21.57 18.25 7.09
N ARG A 65 22.06 17.01 7.13
CA ARG A 65 23.08 16.49 6.24
C ARG A 65 22.66 15.10 5.80
N LEU A 66 22.46 14.95 4.49
CA LEU A 66 22.22 13.65 3.88
C LEU A 66 23.56 12.96 3.63
N VAL A 67 23.59 11.66 3.89
CA VAL A 67 24.73 10.79 3.61
C VAL A 67 24.22 9.64 2.74
N GLU A 68 24.99 9.26 1.73
CA GLU A 68 24.67 8.09 0.92
C GLU A 68 24.62 6.85 1.82
N THR A 69 23.45 6.21 1.85
CA THR A 69 23.16 5.11 2.76
C THR A 69 22.01 4.27 2.20
N ASP A 70 22.04 2.99 2.54
CA ASP A 70 20.94 2.05 2.33
C ASP A 70 20.53 1.53 3.71
N MET A 71 19.25 1.67 4.04
CA MET A 71 18.69 1.26 5.34
C MET A 71 17.51 0.34 5.09
N GLU A 72 17.45 -0.77 5.82
CA GLU A 72 16.32 -1.70 5.83
C GLU A 72 15.74 -1.75 7.25
N GLU A 73 14.42 -1.65 7.35
CA GLU A 73 13.69 -1.70 8.62
C GLU A 73 12.46 -2.60 8.45
N GLU A 74 12.16 -3.42 9.45
CA GLU A 74 10.95 -4.24 9.47
C GLU A 74 10.06 -3.77 10.63
N THR A 75 8.79 -3.54 10.33
CA THR A 75 7.78 -3.16 11.34
C THR A 75 7.15 -4.42 11.93
N ASP A 76 6.70 -4.35 13.19
CA ASP A 76 5.98 -5.42 13.89
C ASP A 76 4.76 -5.98 13.12
N ASN A 77 4.20 -5.19 12.19
CA ASN A 77 3.08 -5.57 11.34
C ASN A 77 3.48 -6.26 10.02
N GLY A 78 4.75 -6.62 9.83
CA GLY A 78 5.25 -7.35 8.66
C GLY A 78 5.50 -6.49 7.42
N PHE A 79 5.60 -5.17 7.59
CA PHE A 79 6.03 -4.25 6.53
C PHE A 79 7.56 -4.17 6.53
N LYS A 80 8.14 -4.22 5.33
CA LYS A 80 9.58 -4.07 5.10
C LYS A 80 9.83 -2.74 4.42
N ILE A 81 10.58 -1.87 5.05
CA ILE A 81 10.89 -0.53 4.58
C ILE A 81 12.34 -0.53 4.12
N ASN A 82 12.59 -0.10 2.89
CA ASN A 82 13.91 0.09 2.31
C ASN A 82 14.09 1.57 1.98
N ILE A 83 15.15 2.18 2.49
CA ILE A 83 15.47 3.59 2.26
C ILE A 83 16.84 3.64 1.57
N SER A 84 16.90 4.24 0.39
CA SER A 84 18.14 4.43 -0.35
C SER A 84 18.36 5.91 -0.61
N ILE A 85 19.50 6.43 -0.15
CA ILE A 85 19.93 7.81 -0.39
C ILE A 85 21.15 7.75 -1.30
N ARG A 86 21.08 8.38 -2.47
CA ARG A 86 22.15 8.34 -3.50
C ARG A 86 22.47 9.74 -3.98
N HIS A 87 23.72 10.01 -4.35
CA HIS A 87 24.05 11.27 -5.02
C HIS A 87 23.38 11.35 -6.40
N PHE A 88 22.71 12.47 -6.67
CA PHE A 88 22.09 12.75 -7.96
C PHE A 88 23.09 13.51 -8.86
N ASN A 89 23.86 12.76 -9.65
CA ASN A 89 24.81 13.33 -10.61
C ASN A 89 24.13 13.52 -11.97
N ILE A 90 23.75 14.75 -12.29
CA ILE A 90 23.33 15.11 -13.64
C ILE A 90 24.58 15.02 -14.52
N LYS A 91 24.67 14.03 -15.41
CA LYS A 91 25.65 14.04 -16.52
C LYS A 91 25.46 15.35 -17.29
N LYS A 92 26.27 16.36 -16.99
CA LYS A 92 26.36 17.59 -17.79
C LYS A 92 26.84 17.19 -19.18
N ASN A 93 25.97 17.29 -20.18
CA ASN A 93 26.38 17.24 -21.57
C ASN A 93 26.96 18.62 -21.91
N ASP A 94 28.24 18.62 -22.26
CA ASP A 94 29.01 19.61 -22.99
C ASP A 94 29.02 21.08 -22.54
N SER A 95 30.26 21.55 -22.37
CA SER A 95 30.75 22.93 -22.47
C SER A 95 30.45 23.91 -21.32
N GLU A 96 31.56 24.30 -20.69
CA GLU A 96 31.81 25.59 -20.03
C GLU A 96 31.63 25.71 -18.50
N THR A 97 32.81 25.81 -17.88
CA THR A 97 33.20 26.75 -16.82
C THR A 97 33.16 26.26 -15.37
N HIS A 98 34.34 26.41 -14.76
CA HIS A 98 34.71 26.18 -13.38
C HIS A 98 33.79 26.91 -12.40
N GLY A 99 33.34 26.16 -11.40
CA GLY A 99 32.74 26.68 -10.19
C GLY A 99 32.43 25.48 -9.31
N ASP A 100 33.12 25.37 -8.17
CA ASP A 100 32.81 24.44 -7.09
C ASP A 100 31.28 24.45 -6.89
N SER A 101 30.60 23.36 -7.27
CA SER A 101 29.15 23.30 -7.12
C SER A 101 28.86 23.26 -5.63
N LEU A 102 28.49 24.40 -5.06
CA LEU A 102 28.16 24.58 -3.64
C LEU A 102 26.88 23.83 -3.23
N ILE A 103 26.21 23.17 -4.17
CA ILE A 103 24.99 22.40 -3.97
C ILE A 103 25.26 20.95 -4.38
N GLU A 104 25.07 20.03 -3.42
CA GLU A 104 25.02 18.59 -3.62
C GLU A 104 23.55 18.16 -3.72
N GLN A 105 23.21 17.37 -4.73
CA GLN A 105 21.85 16.85 -4.89
C GLN A 105 21.83 15.38 -4.48
N PHE A 106 20.80 14.98 -3.75
CA PHE A 106 20.58 13.61 -3.32
C PHE A 106 19.22 13.13 -3.80
N LEU A 107 19.17 11.91 -4.34
CA LEU A 107 17.95 11.17 -4.60
C LEU A 107 17.66 10.29 -3.39
N ILE A 108 16.52 10.50 -2.75
CA ILE A 108 16.02 9.69 -1.64
C ILE A 108 14.90 8.83 -2.19
N ILE A 109 14.98 7.52 -1.98
CA ILE A 109 13.98 6.53 -2.35
C ILE A 109 13.54 5.84 -1.08
N VAL A 110 12.23 5.78 -0.84
CA VAL A 110 11.64 5.00 0.25
C VAL A 110 10.67 4.00 -0.38
N ASP A 111 10.94 2.72 -0.20
CA ASP A 111 10.11 1.61 -0.68
C ASP A 111 9.57 0.81 0.50
N VAL A 112 8.27 0.55 0.51
CA VAL A 112 7.58 -0.21 1.56
C VAL A 112 6.96 -1.45 0.94
N GLY A 113 7.48 -2.62 1.30
CA GLY A 113 7.02 -3.93 0.87
C GLY A 113 6.18 -4.65 1.92
N TRP A 114 5.15 -5.38 1.50
CA TRP A 114 4.34 -6.25 2.35
C TRP A 114 3.78 -7.43 1.56
N SER A 115 3.24 -8.45 2.25
CA SER A 115 2.59 -9.60 1.61
C SER A 115 1.11 -9.61 1.95
N THR A 116 0.24 -9.69 0.93
CA THR A 116 -1.21 -9.86 1.12
C THR A 116 -1.71 -11.02 0.29
N GLY A 117 -2.33 -12.02 0.94
CA GLY A 117 -2.86 -13.20 0.26
C GLY A 117 -1.83 -14.00 -0.55
N GLY A 118 -0.57 -14.03 -0.14
CA GLY A 118 0.52 -14.77 -0.80
C GLY A 118 1.20 -14.03 -1.96
N SER A 119 0.73 -12.83 -2.32
CA SER A 119 1.39 -11.96 -3.31
C SER A 119 2.11 -10.82 -2.61
N GLY A 120 3.42 -10.68 -2.88
CA GLY A 120 4.19 -9.51 -2.50
C GLY A 120 3.67 -8.25 -3.20
N LYS A 121 3.52 -7.18 -2.43
CA LYS A 121 3.14 -5.83 -2.86
C LYS A 121 4.23 -4.88 -2.35
N HIS A 122 4.43 -3.78 -3.07
CA HIS A 122 5.31 -2.72 -2.61
C HIS A 122 4.75 -1.36 -3.03
N TYR A 123 5.16 -0.32 -2.32
CA TYR A 123 4.85 1.07 -2.61
C TYR A 123 6.10 1.92 -2.38
N GLY A 124 6.54 2.62 -3.43
CA GLY A 124 7.74 3.44 -3.41
C GLY A 124 7.44 4.92 -3.69
N ILE A 125 8.10 5.80 -2.95
CA ILE A 125 8.17 7.24 -3.24
C ILE A 125 9.62 7.68 -3.34
N SER A 126 9.88 8.65 -4.22
CA SER A 126 11.22 9.23 -4.36
C SER A 126 11.15 10.74 -4.45
N THR A 127 12.21 11.38 -3.97
CA THR A 127 12.36 12.84 -4.04
C THR A 127 13.82 13.21 -4.25
N VAL A 128 14.05 14.36 -4.87
CA VAL A 128 15.38 14.95 -5.02
C VAL A 128 15.49 16.11 -4.03
N GLN A 129 16.50 16.04 -3.16
CA GLN A 129 16.80 17.07 -2.17
C GLN A 129 18.14 17.73 -2.49
N ASN A 130 18.13 19.06 -2.51
CA ASN A 130 19.35 19.86 -2.62
C ASN A 130 19.90 20.10 -1.22
N CYS A 131 21.17 19.79 -0.99
CA CYS A 131 21.91 20.07 0.23
C CYS A 131 23.06 21.04 -0.08
N GLN A 132 23.19 22.11 0.69
CA GLN A 132 24.33 23.02 0.54
C GLN A 132 25.56 22.35 1.15
N LYS A 133 26.67 22.34 0.40
CA LYS A 133 27.96 21.84 0.89
C LYS A 133 28.34 22.71 2.08
N GLY A 134 28.39 22.11 3.28
CA GLY A 134 28.65 22.85 4.52
C GLY A 134 29.91 23.70 4.36
N GLY A 135 29.75 25.02 4.44
CA GLY A 135 30.89 25.92 4.55
C GLY A 135 31.73 25.48 5.74
N ALA A 136 33.04 25.33 5.50
CA ALA A 136 33.99 25.17 6.58
C ALA A 136 33.86 26.39 7.50
N ASP A 137 33.26 26.21 8.67
CA ASP A 137 33.48 27.14 9.78
C ASP A 137 35.00 27.10 10.05
N SER A 138 35.62 28.23 9.74
CA SER A 138 37.00 28.57 10.10
C SER A 138 37.04 29.16 11.49
#